data_AF-A0AAU4FBD0-F1
#
_entry.id   AF-A0AAU4FBD0-F1
#
_cell.length_a   1.000
_cell.length_b   1.000
_cell.length_c   1.000
_cell.angle_alpha   90.00
_cell.angle_beta   90.00
_cell.angle_gamma   90.00
#
_symmetry.space_group_name_H-M   'P 1'
#
loop_
_entity.id
_entity.type
_entity.pdbx_description
1 polymer ?
#
loop_
_entity_poly.entity_id
_entity_poly.type
_entity_poly.pdbx_seq_one_letter_code
_entity_poly.pdbx_strand_id
1 'polypeptide(L)' 'MRAGLRRRLALTPRDLAHRTGSWTTNAGQYRVSVGDSSRNVPLSAALNVT' A
#
# COMPACT_ATOMS: atom_id res chain seq x y z
N MET A 1 10.58 -1.71 28.67
CA MET A 1 10.33 -1.74 27.21
C MET A 1 8.84 -1.55 26.98
N ARG A 2 8.40 -0.50 26.27
CA ARG A 2 6.98 -0.32 25.92
C ARG A 2 6.70 -1.03 24.59
N ALA A 3 5.68 -1.89 24.55
CA ALA A 3 5.25 -2.53 23.32
C ALA A 3 4.85 -1.45 22.29
N GLY A 4 5.40 -1.51 21.08
CA GLY A 4 4.99 -0.63 19.99
C GLY A 4 3.53 -0.86 19.62
N LEU A 5 2.77 0.22 19.43
CA LEU A 5 1.37 0.15 19.04
C LEU A 5 1.27 -0.41 17.61
N ARG A 6 0.53 -1.51 17.42
CA ARG A 6 0.30 -2.11 16.10
C ARG A 6 -0.90 -1.44 15.43
N ARG A 7 -0.73 -0.97 14.20
CA ARG A 7 -1.83 -0.49 13.35
C ARG A 7 -2.00 -1.41 12.15
N ARG A 8 -3.26 -1.69 11.80
CA ARG A 8 -3.65 -2.44 10.60
C ARG A 8 -4.21 -1.46 9.58
N LEU A 9 -3.77 -1.61 8.33
CA LEU A 9 -4.33 -0.89 7.18
C LEU A 9 -4.98 -1.93 6.26
N ALA A 10 -6.17 -1.63 5.76
CA ALA A 10 -6.81 -2.42 4.72
C ALA A 10 -6.62 -1.70 3.39
N LEU A 11 -6.10 -2.40 2.39
CA LEU A 11 -6.07 -1.94 1.01
C LEU A 11 -7.15 -2.68 0.23
N THR A 12 -7.92 -1.94 -0.54
CA THR A 12 -8.93 -2.46 -1.45
C THR A 12 -8.39 -2.43 -2.88
N PRO A 13 -8.98 -3.20 -3.82
CA PRO A 13 -8.62 -3.09 -5.23
C PRO A 13 -8.70 -1.66 -5.76
N ARG A 14 -9.62 -0.85 -5.21
CA ARG A 14 -9.82 0.54 -5.59
C ARG A 14 -8.63 1.44 -5.20
N ASP A 15 -7.95 1.16 -4.10
CA ASP A 15 -6.77 1.94 -3.68
C ASP A 15 -5.58 1.76 -4.64
N LEU A 16 -5.58 0.67 -5.40
CA LEU A 16 -4.55 0.32 -6.39
C LEU A 16 -4.99 0.65 -7.84
N ALA A 17 -6.22 1.10 -8.02
CA ALA A 17 -6.82 1.29 -9.32
C ALA A 17 -6.40 2.62 -9.95
N HIS A 18 -6.26 2.63 -11.27
CA HIS A 18 -6.12 3.83 -12.08
C HIS A 18 -7.35 3.97 -12.99
N ARG A 19 -7.52 5.16 -13.57
CA ARG A 19 -8.68 5.48 -14.41
C ARG A 19 -8.23 5.84 -15.82
N THR A 20 -8.42 4.90 -16.73
CA THR A 20 -8.35 5.08 -18.18
C THR A 20 -9.70 4.68 -18.76
N GLY A 21 -10.71 5.52 -18.54
CA GLY A 21 -12.13 5.18 -18.75
C GLY A 21 -12.78 4.65 -17.47
N SER A 22 -12.96 3.34 -17.38
CA SER A 22 -13.38 2.64 -16.17
C SER A 22 -12.23 2.47 -15.18
N TRP A 23 -12.54 2.22 -13.92
CA TRP A 23 -11.53 1.93 -12.90
C TRP A 23 -10.99 0.54 -13.08
N THR A 24 -9.67 0.43 -13.18
CA THR A 24 -8.99 -0.84 -13.39
C THR A 24 -7.73 -0.92 -12.53
N THR A 25 -7.41 -2.13 -12.07
CA THR A 25 -6.21 -2.43 -11.29
C THR A 25 -5.39 -3.42 -12.11
N ASN A 26 -4.12 -3.10 -12.34
CA ASN A 26 -3.27 -3.99 -13.10
C ASN A 26 -2.81 -5.16 -12.21
N ALA A 27 -2.71 -6.35 -12.78
CA ALA A 27 -1.96 -7.43 -12.14
C ALA A 27 -0.47 -7.08 -12.06
N GLY A 28 0.21 -7.57 -11.04
CA GLY A 28 1.64 -7.37 -10.84
C GLY A 28 2.04 -7.12 -9.40
N GLN A 29 3.30 -6.74 -9.21
CA GLN A 29 3.85 -6.43 -7.90
C GLN A 29 3.78 -4.92 -7.63
N TYR A 30 3.13 -4.57 -6.52
CA TYR A 30 3.06 -3.22 -5.99
C TYR A 30 4.01 -3.07 -4.79
N ARG A 31 4.69 -1.94 -4.70
CA ARG A 31 5.46 -1.57 -3.50
C ARG A 31 4.57 -0.80 -2.54
N VAL A 32 4.37 -1.33 -1.33
CA VAL A 32 3.73 -0.63 -0.23
C VAL A 32 4.83 0.00 0.64
N SER A 33 4.80 1.30 0.82
CA SER A 33 5.75 2.05 1.67
C SER A 33 4.99 2.68 2.85
N VAL A 34 5.52 2.56 4.07
CA VAL A 34 4.89 3.06 5.30
C VAL A 34 5.87 3.97 6.04
N GLY A 35 5.36 5.12 6.48
CA GLY A 35 6.13 6.18 7.12
C GLY A 35 5.23 7.20 7.82
N ASP A 36 5.83 8.18 8.48
CA ASP A 36 5.10 9.28 9.10
C ASP A 36 4.82 10.43 8.12
N SER A 37 5.53 10.47 6.99
CA SER A 37 5.39 11.47 5.93
C SER A 37 5.83 10.88 4.60
N SER A 38 5.42 11.49 3.49
CA SER A 38 5.81 11.04 2.14
C SER A 38 7.31 11.13 1.87
N ARG A 39 8.08 11.85 2.70
CA ARG A 39 9.53 11.97 2.63
C ARG A 39 10.28 11.07 3.62
N ASN A 40 9.59 10.46 4.59
CA ASN A 40 10.18 9.59 5.61
C ASN A 40 9.40 8.26 5.67
N VAL A 41 9.78 7.32 4.79
CA VAL A 41 9.12 6.01 4.58
C VAL A 41 10.10 4.84 4.84
N PRO A 42 10.46 4.56 6.11
CA PRO A 42 11.48 3.57 6.44
C PRO A 42 11.06 2.11 6.23
N LEU A 43 9.75 1.83 6.11
CA LEU A 43 9.23 0.48 5.94
C LEU A 43 8.72 0.28 4.50
N SER A 44 9.03 -0.88 3.91
CA SER A 44 8.41 -1.27 2.64
C SER A 44 8.17 -2.77 2.54
N ALA A 45 7.14 -3.15 1.77
CA ALA A 45 6.79 -4.53 1.45
C ALA A 45 6.29 -4.66 0.00
N ALA A 46 6.35 -5.87 -0.54
CA ALA A 46 5.76 -6.20 -1.83
C ALA A 46 4.33 -6.75 -1.64
N LEU A 47 3.40 -6.24 -2.43
CA LEU A 47 2.03 -6.76 -2.56
C LEU A 47 1.85 -7.31 -3.98
N ASN A 48 1.65 -8.62 -4.10
CA ASN A 48 1.36 -9.24 -5.39
C ASN A 48 -0.15 -9.22 -5.64
N VAL A 49 -0.57 -8.61 -6.74
CA VAL A 49 -1.95 -8.59 -7.23
C VAL A 49 -2.02 -9.53 -8.44
N THR A 50 -2.93 -10.48 -8.40
CA THR A 50 -3.17 -11.48 -9.44
C THR A 50 -4.54 -11.31 -10.04
#